data_AF-A0A955X128-F1
#
_entry.id   AF-A0A955X128-F1
#
_cell.length_a   1.000
_cell.length_b   1.000
_cell.length_c   1.000
_cell.angle_alpha   90.00
_cell.angle_beta   90.00
_cell.angle_gamma   90.00
#
_symmetry.space_group_name_H-M   'P 1'
#
loop_
_entity.id
_entity.type
_entity.pdbx_description
1 polymer ?
#
loop_
_entity_poly.entity_id
_entity_poly.type
_entity_poly.pdbx_seq_one_letter_code
_entity_poly.pdbx_strand_id
1 'polypeptide(L)'
;GRINATLRYALEAVGGDWKVIPDNFFVKVRGEHLDEAQLRAAIERLSDLELWENEKLWAEIATDLPSYRLSKFQVLMPPWIEREVVASHLLDVAGAWRFLSGSAGSLSRVPEGVRAVSAADLEGAERPIVVEATTSAPARTRPLVWVRSDAELVDAVGELQDAELLGLDVETTLGDHSLCLVQLATPERTWLIDPLAIDDLSPLAALLADPKVRKVIHNARFERGVLGRLGMTIEPVSDTLERSRQAHGRKAEGGHSLRVACERSLGLFLDKGPQTSDWRQRPLSPAQWAYAALDAEVLLPLLAALPSPQLGLFD
;
A
#
# COMPACT_ATOMS: atom_id res chain seq x y z
N GLY A 1 -3.19 -1.42 -26.86
CA GLY A 1 -3.06 -1.04 -25.43
C GLY A 1 -4.40 -0.92 -24.73
N ARG A 2 -4.97 0.29 -24.62
CA ARG A 2 -6.18 0.57 -23.81
C ARG A 2 -7.45 -0.14 -24.30
N ILE A 3 -7.64 -0.27 -25.61
CA ILE A 3 -8.74 -1.05 -26.20
C ILE A 3 -8.67 -2.50 -25.72
N ASN A 4 -7.52 -3.18 -25.90
CA ASN A 4 -7.35 -4.56 -25.46
C ASN A 4 -7.48 -4.74 -23.94
N ALA A 5 -7.03 -3.74 -23.15
CA ALA A 5 -7.25 -3.73 -21.70
C ALA A 5 -8.75 -3.59 -21.35
N THR A 6 -9.51 -2.82 -22.12
CA THR A 6 -10.97 -2.69 -21.96
C THR A 6 -11.68 -3.99 -22.33
N LEU A 7 -11.29 -4.59 -23.44
CA LEU A 7 -11.80 -5.88 -23.88
C LEU A 7 -11.52 -6.99 -22.88
N ARG A 8 -10.39 -6.94 -22.18
CA ARG A 8 -10.09 -7.88 -21.10
C ARG A 8 -11.20 -7.89 -20.05
N TYR A 9 -11.41 -6.77 -19.37
CA TYR A 9 -12.38 -6.70 -18.26
C TYR A 9 -13.81 -6.98 -18.73
N ALA A 10 -14.17 -6.48 -19.92
CA ALA A 10 -15.49 -6.70 -20.47
C ALA A 10 -15.75 -8.18 -20.82
N LEU A 11 -14.76 -8.87 -21.41
CA LEU A 11 -14.86 -10.30 -21.73
C LEU A 11 -14.83 -11.19 -20.48
N GLU A 12 -14.07 -10.82 -19.44
CA GLU A 12 -14.07 -11.52 -18.14
C GLU A 12 -15.47 -11.40 -17.49
N ALA A 13 -16.05 -10.20 -17.46
CA ALA A 13 -17.39 -9.97 -16.89
C ALA A 13 -18.51 -10.73 -17.63
N VAL A 14 -18.54 -10.70 -18.97
CA VAL A 14 -19.60 -11.40 -19.73
C VAL A 14 -19.37 -12.90 -19.89
N GLY A 15 -18.09 -13.33 -19.79
CA GLY A 15 -17.64 -14.70 -20.01
C GLY A 15 -17.67 -15.57 -18.75
N GLY A 16 -17.78 -14.97 -17.56
CA GLY A 16 -17.86 -15.70 -16.30
C GLY A 16 -16.50 -16.24 -15.84
N ASP A 17 -16.19 -17.50 -16.16
CA ASP A 17 -14.96 -18.18 -15.72
C ASP A 17 -13.75 -17.94 -16.66
N TRP A 18 -13.93 -17.08 -17.65
CA TRP A 18 -12.91 -16.81 -18.65
C TRP A 18 -11.75 -16.02 -18.06
N LYS A 19 -10.54 -16.45 -18.40
CA LYS A 19 -9.29 -15.72 -18.19
C LYS A 19 -8.87 -15.03 -19.47
N VAL A 20 -8.78 -13.71 -19.44
CA VAL A 20 -8.45 -12.90 -20.62
C VAL A 20 -7.09 -12.24 -20.46
N ILE A 21 -6.20 -12.48 -21.43
CA ILE A 21 -4.83 -12.01 -21.43
C ILE A 21 -4.64 -11.06 -22.63
N PRO A 22 -4.65 -9.74 -22.41
CA PRO A 22 -4.42 -8.77 -23.47
C PRO A 22 -2.92 -8.55 -23.71
N ASP A 23 -2.53 -8.38 -24.97
CA ASP A 23 -1.26 -7.80 -25.41
C ASP A 23 -1.55 -6.55 -26.27
N ASN A 24 -0.54 -5.90 -26.83
CA ASN A 24 -0.67 -4.77 -27.73
C ASN A 24 -1.34 -5.12 -29.06
N PHE A 25 -1.24 -6.38 -29.51
CA PHE A 25 -1.69 -6.80 -30.84
C PHE A 25 -2.91 -7.73 -30.83
N PHE A 26 -3.10 -8.51 -29.77
CA PHE A 26 -4.22 -9.45 -29.67
C PHE A 26 -4.76 -9.56 -28.25
N VAL A 27 -5.93 -10.18 -28.13
CA VAL A 27 -6.53 -10.60 -26.86
C VAL A 27 -6.64 -12.12 -26.89
N LYS A 28 -6.09 -12.79 -25.88
CA LYS A 28 -6.17 -14.25 -25.74
C LYS A 28 -7.16 -14.60 -24.65
N VAL A 29 -8.18 -15.39 -24.99
CA VAL A 29 -9.21 -15.87 -24.06
C VAL A 29 -8.98 -17.35 -23.76
N ARG A 30 -9.15 -17.76 -22.51
CA ARG A 30 -9.07 -19.15 -22.03
C ARG A 30 -10.16 -19.38 -20.99
N GLY A 31 -10.89 -20.49 -21.05
CA GLY A 31 -11.90 -20.84 -20.04
C GLY A 31 -12.26 -22.32 -20.14
N GLU A 32 -12.92 -22.87 -19.12
CA GLU A 32 -13.50 -24.20 -19.23
C GLU A 32 -14.70 -24.10 -20.20
N HIS A 33 -14.86 -25.09 -21.08
CA HIS A 33 -15.94 -25.12 -22.08
C HIS A 33 -15.96 -23.99 -23.12
N LEU A 34 -14.93 -23.14 -23.22
CA LEU A 34 -14.84 -22.08 -24.23
C LEU A 34 -14.86 -22.64 -25.65
N ASP A 35 -15.86 -22.25 -26.43
CA ASP A 35 -15.94 -22.51 -27.86
C ASP A 35 -16.12 -21.22 -28.70
N GLU A 36 -16.03 -21.37 -30.02
CA GLU A 36 -16.14 -20.24 -30.96
C GLU A 36 -17.54 -19.59 -30.92
N ALA A 37 -18.60 -20.38 -30.69
CA ALA A 37 -19.96 -19.87 -30.67
C ALA A 37 -20.20 -18.98 -29.44
N GLN A 38 -19.73 -19.40 -28.28
CA GLN A 38 -19.78 -18.61 -27.05
C GLN A 38 -18.98 -17.33 -27.16
N LEU A 39 -17.77 -17.38 -27.74
CA LEU A 39 -16.95 -16.18 -27.94
C LEU A 39 -17.64 -15.19 -28.90
N ARG A 40 -18.24 -15.68 -29.99
CA ARG A 40 -19.02 -14.84 -30.91
C ARG A 40 -20.23 -14.19 -30.24
N ALA A 41 -20.98 -14.95 -29.44
CA ALA A 41 -22.10 -14.41 -28.66
C ALA A 41 -21.66 -13.33 -27.66
N ALA A 42 -20.52 -13.52 -27.00
CA ALA A 42 -19.94 -12.50 -26.12
C ALA A 42 -19.55 -11.22 -26.89
N ILE A 43 -18.93 -11.36 -28.06
CA ILE A 43 -18.57 -10.24 -28.93
C ILE A 43 -19.81 -9.50 -29.43
N GLU A 44 -20.85 -10.21 -29.85
CA GLU A 44 -22.13 -9.63 -30.29
C GLU A 44 -22.77 -8.82 -29.15
N ARG A 45 -22.83 -9.39 -27.94
CA ARG A 45 -23.31 -8.68 -26.75
C ARG A 45 -22.50 -7.43 -26.45
N LEU A 46 -21.17 -7.49 -26.50
CA LEU A 46 -20.29 -6.34 -26.26
C LEU A 46 -20.32 -5.31 -27.40
N SER A 47 -20.89 -5.65 -28.55
CA SER A 47 -21.13 -4.71 -29.66
C SER A 47 -22.43 -3.92 -29.47
N ASP A 48 -23.26 -4.27 -28.50
CA ASP A 48 -24.44 -3.53 -28.10
C ASP A 48 -24.08 -2.42 -27.10
N LEU A 49 -24.44 -1.17 -27.41
CA LEU A 49 -24.19 -0.03 -26.53
C LEU A 49 -24.99 -0.09 -25.24
N GLU A 50 -26.19 -0.69 -25.25
CA GLU A 50 -27.03 -0.80 -24.05
C GLU A 50 -26.35 -1.65 -22.97
N LEU A 51 -25.53 -2.63 -23.36
CA LEU A 51 -24.78 -3.43 -22.41
C LEU A 51 -23.74 -2.59 -21.64
N TRP A 52 -23.12 -1.62 -22.30
CA TRP A 52 -22.18 -0.70 -21.66
C TRP A 52 -22.87 0.34 -20.76
N GLU A 53 -24.19 0.44 -20.83
CA GLU A 53 -25.04 1.20 -19.91
C GLU A 53 -25.45 0.40 -18.67
N ASN A 54 -25.20 -0.92 -18.65
CA ASN A 54 -25.65 -1.81 -17.59
C ASN A 54 -24.81 -1.68 -16.30
N GLU A 55 -25.43 -1.26 -15.19
CA GLU A 55 -24.77 -1.11 -13.89
C GLU A 55 -24.13 -2.40 -13.37
N LYS A 56 -24.74 -3.57 -13.64
CA LYS A 56 -24.20 -4.86 -13.19
C LYS A 56 -22.86 -5.17 -13.84
N LEU A 57 -22.71 -4.88 -15.13
CA LEU A 57 -21.44 -5.05 -15.85
C LEU A 57 -20.34 -4.20 -15.20
N TRP A 58 -20.66 -2.96 -14.83
CA TRP A 58 -19.71 -2.05 -14.20
C TRP A 58 -19.32 -2.48 -12.79
N ALA A 59 -20.25 -3.04 -12.02
CA ALA A 59 -19.95 -3.62 -10.71
C ALA A 59 -18.97 -4.81 -10.81
N GLU A 60 -19.14 -5.68 -11.81
CA GLU A 60 -18.23 -6.80 -12.07
C GLU A 60 -16.84 -6.30 -12.50
N ILE A 61 -16.78 -5.34 -13.44
CA ILE A 61 -15.51 -4.72 -13.88
C ILE A 61 -14.80 -4.03 -12.72
N ALA A 62 -15.53 -3.30 -11.86
CA ALA A 62 -14.97 -2.62 -10.69
C ALA A 62 -14.36 -3.58 -9.68
N THR A 63 -15.00 -4.74 -9.47
CA THR A 63 -14.52 -5.80 -8.57
C THR A 63 -13.19 -6.39 -9.05
N ASP A 64 -13.04 -6.58 -10.37
CA ASP A 64 -11.84 -7.17 -10.97
C ASP A 64 -10.70 -6.15 -11.21
N LEU A 65 -10.97 -4.86 -11.03
CA LEU A 65 -9.96 -3.82 -11.14
C LEU A 65 -9.01 -3.87 -9.94
N PRO A 66 -7.68 -3.89 -10.17
CA PRO A 66 -6.74 -3.85 -9.07
C PRO A 66 -6.90 -2.58 -8.23
N SER A 67 -6.97 -2.72 -6.91
CA SER A 67 -7.22 -1.65 -5.93
C SER A 67 -6.26 -0.44 -5.98
N TYR A 68 -5.16 -0.53 -6.74
CA TYR A 68 -4.18 0.54 -6.92
C TYR A 68 -4.40 1.41 -8.18
N ARG A 69 -5.44 1.18 -8.99
CA ARG A 69 -5.60 1.82 -10.30
C ARG A 69 -6.38 3.14 -10.31
N LEU A 70 -7.20 3.44 -9.30
CA LEU A 70 -8.14 4.58 -9.34
C LEU A 70 -7.99 5.53 -8.17
N SER A 71 -8.19 5.06 -6.93
CA SER A 71 -8.04 5.85 -5.70
C SER A 71 -8.34 4.98 -4.48
N LYS A 72 -7.72 5.28 -3.32
CA LYS A 72 -8.11 4.66 -2.03
C LYS A 72 -9.54 5.00 -1.58
N PHE A 73 -10.17 5.98 -2.23
CA PHE A 73 -11.54 6.43 -1.94
C PHE A 73 -12.60 5.79 -2.83
N GLN A 74 -12.22 4.84 -3.71
CA GLN A 74 -13.13 4.20 -4.66
C GLN A 74 -14.35 3.55 -3.98
N VAL A 75 -14.16 2.89 -2.82
CA VAL A 75 -15.25 2.27 -2.03
C VAL A 75 -16.26 3.30 -1.52
N LEU A 76 -15.89 4.58 -1.45
CA LEU A 76 -16.75 5.66 -1.00
C LEU A 76 -17.39 6.43 -2.17
N MET A 77 -17.07 6.09 -3.42
CA MET A 77 -17.64 6.76 -4.57
C MET A 77 -19.05 6.22 -4.83
N PRO A 78 -20.04 7.08 -5.11
CA PRO A 78 -21.30 6.64 -5.69
C PRO A 78 -21.03 5.81 -6.97
N PRO A 79 -21.81 4.74 -7.23
CA PRO A 79 -21.57 3.84 -8.37
C PRO A 79 -21.44 4.53 -9.73
N TRP A 80 -22.16 5.64 -9.93
CA TRP A 80 -22.09 6.44 -11.16
C TRP A 80 -20.77 7.21 -11.32
N ILE A 81 -20.16 7.70 -10.23
CA ILE A 81 -18.84 8.35 -10.26
C ILE A 81 -17.77 7.30 -10.51
N GLU A 82 -17.84 6.15 -9.84
CA GLU A 82 -16.91 5.05 -10.07
C GLU A 82 -16.90 4.64 -11.54
N ARG A 83 -18.08 4.46 -12.12
CA ARG A 83 -18.26 4.18 -13.55
C ARG A 83 -17.64 5.26 -14.44
N GLU A 84 -17.88 6.55 -14.17
CA GLU A 84 -17.28 7.66 -14.92
C GLU A 84 -15.75 7.61 -14.89
N VAL A 85 -15.14 7.45 -13.71
CA VAL A 85 -13.68 7.48 -13.57
C VAL A 85 -13.05 6.27 -14.26
N VAL A 86 -13.61 5.07 -14.07
CA VAL A 86 -13.15 3.85 -14.72
C VAL A 86 -13.25 3.99 -16.25
N ALA A 87 -14.41 4.40 -16.77
CA ALA A 87 -14.65 4.53 -18.20
C ALA A 87 -13.76 5.60 -18.85
N SER A 88 -13.55 6.73 -18.19
CA SER A 88 -12.88 7.91 -18.76
C SER A 88 -11.35 7.84 -18.64
N HIS A 89 -10.84 7.34 -17.52
CA HIS A 89 -9.40 7.39 -17.22
C HIS A 89 -8.68 6.07 -17.43
N LEU A 90 -9.31 4.94 -17.14
CA LEU A 90 -8.68 3.63 -17.27
C LEU A 90 -8.99 2.91 -18.57
N LEU A 91 -10.26 2.93 -18.96
CA LEU A 91 -10.77 2.18 -20.09
C LEU A 91 -10.93 3.08 -21.33
N ASP A 92 -11.22 2.44 -22.45
CA ASP A 92 -11.53 3.04 -23.73
C ASP A 92 -12.74 2.31 -24.32
N VAL A 93 -13.90 2.50 -23.68
CA VAL A 93 -15.18 1.87 -24.05
C VAL A 93 -15.55 2.21 -25.50
N ALA A 94 -15.43 3.49 -25.88
CA ALA A 94 -15.70 3.93 -27.24
C ALA A 94 -14.73 3.29 -28.26
N GLY A 95 -13.46 3.13 -27.92
CA GLY A 95 -12.49 2.40 -28.75
C GLY A 95 -12.80 0.90 -28.86
N ALA A 96 -13.14 0.25 -27.75
CA ALA A 96 -13.51 -1.17 -27.72
C ALA A 96 -14.78 -1.45 -28.52
N TRP A 97 -15.83 -0.65 -28.31
CA TRP A 97 -17.08 -0.79 -29.06
C TRP A 97 -16.87 -0.59 -30.56
N ARG A 98 -16.13 0.43 -30.99
CA ARG A 98 -15.82 0.64 -32.42
C ARG A 98 -15.05 -0.54 -33.02
N PHE A 99 -14.11 -1.09 -32.25
CA PHE A 99 -13.33 -2.26 -32.67
C PHE A 99 -14.22 -3.50 -32.87
N LEU A 100 -15.16 -3.76 -31.95
CA LEU A 100 -16.04 -4.93 -32.01
C LEU A 100 -17.17 -4.77 -33.05
N SER A 101 -17.79 -3.60 -33.11
CA SER A 101 -18.93 -3.32 -34.00
C SER A 101 -18.54 -3.02 -35.45
N GLY A 102 -17.27 -2.69 -35.70
CA GLY A 102 -16.80 -2.21 -37.01
C GLY A 102 -17.33 -0.83 -37.42
N SER A 103 -18.00 -0.11 -36.51
CA SER A 103 -18.65 1.18 -36.80
C SER A 103 -17.68 2.37 -36.70
N ALA A 104 -17.81 3.33 -37.63
CA ALA A 104 -16.97 4.55 -37.69
C ALA A 104 -17.55 5.75 -36.88
N GLY A 105 -18.57 5.52 -36.06
CA GLY A 105 -19.25 6.59 -35.32
C GLY A 105 -18.37 7.28 -34.27
N SER A 106 -18.59 8.58 -34.07
CA SER A 106 -17.96 9.37 -33.00
C SER A 106 -18.77 9.22 -31.72
N LEU A 107 -18.51 8.16 -30.95
CA LEU A 107 -19.00 8.09 -29.58
C LEU A 107 -18.13 8.98 -28.68
N SER A 108 -18.78 9.79 -27.86
CA SER A 108 -18.12 10.39 -26.70
C SER A 108 -17.46 9.28 -25.88
N ARG A 109 -16.25 9.54 -25.37
CA ARG A 109 -15.52 8.60 -24.51
C ARG A 109 -16.26 8.33 -23.18
N VAL A 110 -17.28 9.16 -22.91
CA VAL A 110 -18.12 9.19 -21.73
C VAL A 110 -19.54 8.81 -22.16
N PRO A 111 -20.17 7.77 -21.58
CA PRO A 111 -21.54 7.35 -21.91
C PRO A 111 -22.55 8.49 -21.72
N GLU A 112 -23.64 8.55 -22.49
CA GLU A 112 -24.61 9.68 -22.46
C GLU A 112 -25.23 9.91 -21.06
N GLY A 113 -25.30 8.87 -20.23
CA GLY A 113 -25.78 8.96 -18.85
C GLY A 113 -24.82 9.64 -17.87
N VAL A 114 -23.57 9.86 -18.25
CA VAL A 114 -22.56 10.53 -17.41
C VAL A 114 -22.59 12.02 -17.73
N ARG A 115 -23.40 12.74 -16.96
CA ARG A 115 -23.49 14.21 -17.00
C ARG A 115 -22.61 14.84 -15.93
N ALA A 116 -22.17 16.07 -16.18
CA ALA A 116 -21.49 16.87 -15.18
C ALA A 116 -22.34 16.93 -13.89
N VAL A 117 -21.66 16.78 -12.75
CA VAL A 117 -22.26 16.83 -11.42
C VAL A 117 -23.03 18.14 -11.25
N SER A 118 -24.34 18.06 -10.97
CA SER A 118 -25.16 19.24 -10.72
C SER A 118 -25.16 19.58 -9.23
N ALA A 119 -25.53 20.83 -8.90
CA ALA A 119 -25.70 21.23 -7.50
C ALA A 119 -26.73 20.36 -6.76
N ALA A 120 -27.78 19.90 -7.46
CA ALA A 120 -28.81 19.03 -6.90
C ALA A 120 -28.28 17.62 -6.55
N ASP A 121 -27.31 17.10 -7.31
CA ASP A 121 -26.68 15.81 -7.00
C ASP A 121 -25.79 15.90 -5.76
N LEU A 122 -25.12 17.04 -5.57
CA LEU A 122 -24.32 17.30 -4.38
C LEU A 122 -25.20 17.49 -3.13
N GLU A 123 -26.40 18.06 -3.30
CA GLU A 123 -27.38 18.22 -2.21
C GLU A 123 -28.07 16.90 -1.84
N GLY A 124 -28.36 16.05 -2.83
CA GLY A 124 -29.01 14.75 -2.64
C GLY A 124 -28.08 13.60 -2.32
N ALA A 125 -26.77 13.76 -2.52
CA ALA A 125 -25.77 12.79 -2.09
C ALA A 125 -25.88 12.61 -0.57
N GLU A 126 -26.11 11.36 -0.13
CA GLU A 126 -25.94 11.03 1.27
C GLU A 126 -24.54 11.52 1.68
N ARG A 127 -24.51 12.48 2.61
CA ARG A 127 -23.25 12.86 3.22
C ARG A 127 -22.70 11.57 3.80
N PRO A 128 -21.49 11.14 3.42
CA PRO A 128 -20.91 9.96 4.04
C PRO A 128 -21.04 10.20 5.53
N ILE A 129 -21.57 9.21 6.25
CA ILE A 129 -21.48 9.22 7.70
C ILE A 129 -19.98 9.38 7.94
N VAL A 130 -19.59 10.60 8.33
CA VAL A 130 -18.33 10.81 8.99
C VAL A 130 -18.57 10.09 10.29
N VAL A 131 -18.30 8.78 10.26
CA VAL A 131 -17.78 8.13 11.43
C VAL A 131 -16.55 8.99 11.64
N GLU A 132 -16.65 9.96 12.55
CA GLU A 132 -15.48 10.40 13.28
C GLU A 132 -14.91 9.06 13.70
N ALA A 133 -13.85 8.62 13.00
CA ALA A 133 -13.03 7.58 13.54
C ALA A 133 -12.76 8.14 14.91
N THR A 134 -13.35 7.54 15.94
CA THR A 134 -12.98 7.82 17.29
C THR A 134 -11.54 7.33 17.30
N THR A 135 -10.62 8.19 16.86
CA THR A 135 -9.19 8.04 17.01
C THR A 135 -8.94 8.34 18.47
N SER A 136 -9.55 7.53 19.32
CA SER A 136 -8.76 6.84 20.32
C SER A 136 -7.82 5.92 19.54
N ALA A 137 -6.80 6.51 18.88
CA ALA A 137 -5.50 5.86 18.97
C ALA A 137 -5.34 5.54 20.46
N PRO A 138 -5.16 4.28 20.85
CA PRO A 138 -5.01 3.93 22.26
C PRO A 138 -4.03 4.94 22.86
N ALA A 139 -4.39 5.54 24.00
CA ALA A 139 -3.54 6.53 24.66
C ALA A 139 -2.13 5.95 24.71
N ARG A 140 -1.17 6.64 24.08
CA ARG A 140 0.19 6.12 23.95
C ARG A 140 0.69 5.73 25.34
N THR A 141 0.97 4.45 25.52
CA THR A 141 1.44 3.91 26.80
C THR A 141 2.95 3.99 26.94
N ARG A 142 3.68 4.10 25.81
CA ARG A 142 5.13 4.21 25.78
C ARG A 142 5.57 5.68 25.84
N PRO A 143 6.44 6.05 26.82
CA PRO A 143 7.12 7.32 26.80
C PRO A 143 7.91 7.49 25.49
N LEU A 144 7.84 8.69 24.93
CA LEU A 144 8.56 9.06 23.72
C LEU A 144 9.68 10.04 24.06
N VAL A 145 10.90 9.69 23.67
CA VAL A 145 12.10 10.50 23.89
C VAL A 145 12.58 11.07 22.57
N TRP A 146 12.87 12.37 22.54
CA TRP A 146 13.47 13.03 21.40
C TRP A 146 14.94 13.28 21.66
N VAL A 147 15.77 12.76 20.77
CA VAL A 147 17.23 12.77 20.90
C VAL A 147 17.76 13.68 19.80
N ARG A 148 18.38 14.79 20.18
CA ARG A 148 18.76 15.89 19.27
C ARG A 148 20.10 16.54 19.61
N SER A 149 20.92 15.84 20.39
CA SER A 149 22.28 16.25 20.74
C SER A 149 23.14 15.02 20.98
N ASP A 150 24.44 15.18 20.85
CA ASP A 150 25.41 14.10 21.07
C ASP A 150 25.27 13.48 22.47
N ALA A 151 25.07 14.31 23.50
CA ALA A 151 24.89 13.84 24.89
C ALA A 151 23.61 13.01 25.05
N GLU A 152 22.48 13.48 24.52
CA GLU A 152 21.22 12.72 24.56
C GLU A 152 21.33 11.41 23.79
N LEU A 153 22.13 11.36 22.71
CA LEU A 153 22.35 10.13 21.95
C LEU A 153 23.18 9.12 22.75
N VAL A 154 24.24 9.56 23.42
CA VAL A 154 25.03 8.71 24.31
C VAL A 154 24.14 8.12 25.42
N ASP A 155 23.31 8.94 26.05
CA ASP A 155 22.38 8.48 27.09
C ASP A 155 21.36 7.47 26.54
N ALA A 156 20.75 7.76 25.39
CA ALA A 156 19.79 6.86 24.74
C ALA A 156 20.43 5.50 24.37
N VAL A 157 21.64 5.51 23.80
CA VAL A 157 22.36 4.27 23.47
C VAL A 157 22.73 3.49 24.72
N GLY A 158 23.09 4.18 25.81
CA GLY A 158 23.36 3.57 27.11
C GLY A 158 22.15 2.83 27.69
N GLU A 159 20.93 3.33 27.47
CA GLU A 159 19.69 2.62 27.85
C GLU A 159 19.38 1.44 26.91
N LEU A 160 19.73 1.54 25.63
CA LEU A 160 19.38 0.57 24.60
C LEU A 160 20.34 -0.63 24.49
N GLN A 161 21.55 -0.54 25.04
CA GLN A 161 22.58 -1.59 24.95
C GLN A 161 22.15 -2.93 25.58
N ASP A 162 21.23 -2.89 26.54
CA ASP A 162 20.72 -4.08 27.24
C ASP A 162 19.46 -4.66 26.59
N ALA A 163 18.94 -4.03 25.53
CA ALA A 163 17.75 -4.51 24.83
C ALA A 163 18.07 -5.76 23.99
N GLU A 164 17.29 -6.84 24.18
CA GLU A 164 17.42 -8.03 23.33
C GLU A 164 16.85 -7.79 21.92
N LEU A 165 15.69 -7.12 21.84
CA LEU A 165 14.99 -6.76 20.61
C LEU A 165 14.81 -5.25 20.54
N LEU A 166 15.12 -4.69 19.38
CA LEU A 166 15.01 -3.27 19.12
C LEU A 166 14.23 -3.05 17.82
N GLY A 167 13.01 -2.52 17.90
CA GLY A 167 12.28 -2.08 16.72
C GLY A 167 13.02 -0.93 16.08
N LEU A 168 13.26 -0.98 14.76
CA LEU A 168 13.97 0.04 14.02
C LEU A 168 13.26 0.38 12.72
N ASP A 169 13.10 1.68 12.49
CA ASP A 169 12.66 2.26 11.23
C ASP A 169 13.49 3.53 10.93
N VAL A 170 13.37 4.07 9.71
CA VAL A 170 13.97 5.35 9.33
C VAL A 170 13.05 6.19 8.46
N GLU A 171 13.12 7.52 8.60
CA GLU A 171 12.49 8.45 7.66
C GLU A 171 13.53 9.15 6.81
N THR A 172 13.19 9.36 5.54
CA THR A 172 14.09 9.93 4.55
C THR A 172 13.42 10.98 3.69
N THR A 173 14.23 11.77 2.99
CA THR A 173 13.75 12.60 1.89
C THR A 173 13.22 11.70 0.75
N LEU A 174 12.12 12.11 0.11
CA LEU A 174 11.49 11.36 -0.98
C LEU A 174 12.39 11.18 -2.22
N GLY A 175 13.32 12.10 -2.46
CA GLY A 175 14.12 12.14 -3.68
C GLY A 175 15.38 11.28 -3.62
N ASP A 176 16.32 11.69 -2.78
CA ASP A 176 17.66 11.08 -2.66
C ASP A 176 17.76 10.06 -1.52
N HIS A 177 16.71 9.90 -0.71
CA HIS A 177 16.70 9.04 0.48
C HIS A 177 17.77 9.42 1.50
N SER A 178 17.98 10.72 1.69
CA SER A 178 18.81 11.26 2.77
C SER A 178 18.10 11.06 4.11
N LEU A 179 18.84 10.54 5.10
CA LEU A 179 18.32 10.23 6.42
C LEU A 179 17.84 11.50 7.14
N CYS A 180 16.61 11.47 7.65
CA CYS A 180 15.97 12.59 8.34
C CYS A 180 15.55 12.26 9.78
N LEU A 181 15.28 10.98 10.07
CA LEU A 181 14.90 10.51 11.40
C LEU A 181 15.26 9.02 11.53
N VAL A 182 15.64 8.61 12.74
CA VAL A 182 15.77 7.18 13.11
C VAL A 182 14.84 6.93 14.29
N GLN A 183 14.03 5.88 14.21
CA GLN A 183 13.12 5.49 15.28
C GLN A 183 13.57 4.18 15.88
N LEU A 184 13.69 4.16 17.21
CA LEU A 184 14.06 2.98 17.98
C LEU A 184 12.97 2.71 19.02
N ALA A 185 12.55 1.45 19.17
CA ALA A 185 11.54 1.07 20.14
C ALA A 185 11.91 -0.18 20.92
N THR A 186 11.71 -0.13 22.23
CA THR A 186 11.64 -1.29 23.13
C THR A 186 10.19 -1.50 23.59
N PRO A 187 9.87 -2.57 24.32
CA PRO A 187 8.53 -2.71 24.90
C PRO A 187 8.14 -1.54 25.83
N GLU A 188 9.12 -0.91 26.48
CA GLU A 188 8.93 0.10 27.52
C GLU A 188 8.94 1.53 27.00
N ARG A 189 9.74 1.85 25.98
CA ARG A 189 10.01 3.23 25.56
C ARG A 189 10.34 3.30 24.06
N THR A 190 10.15 4.49 23.49
CA THR A 190 10.45 4.78 22.09
C THR A 190 11.32 6.03 21.99
N TRP A 191 12.31 6.02 21.10
CA TRP A 191 13.21 7.13 20.83
C TRP A 191 13.08 7.56 19.38
N LEU A 192 12.98 8.87 19.17
CA LEU A 192 13.10 9.49 17.86
C LEU A 192 14.41 10.27 17.85
N ILE A 193 15.36 9.78 17.08
CA ILE A 193 16.70 10.35 16.95
C ILE A 193 16.72 11.27 15.75
N ASP A 194 17.14 12.52 15.96
CA ASP A 194 17.29 13.55 14.96
C ASP A 194 18.73 13.63 14.44
N PRO A 195 19.08 12.90 13.36
CA PRO A 195 20.42 12.93 12.80
C PRO A 195 20.77 14.28 12.15
N LEU A 196 19.82 15.20 11.99
CA LEU A 196 20.08 16.54 11.47
C LEU A 196 20.59 17.50 12.55
N ALA A 197 20.42 17.15 13.83
CA ALA A 197 20.81 17.96 14.99
C ALA A 197 21.99 17.36 15.78
N ILE A 198 22.47 16.18 15.39
CA ILE A 198 23.53 15.43 16.07
C ILE A 198 24.76 15.41 15.17
N ASP A 199 25.91 15.77 15.72
CA ASP A 199 27.16 15.84 14.96
C ASP A 199 27.85 14.48 14.91
N ASP A 200 27.83 13.72 16.01
CA ASP A 200 28.43 12.39 16.11
C ASP A 200 27.38 11.27 16.24
N LEU A 201 27.14 10.56 15.14
CA LEU A 201 26.28 9.38 15.11
C LEU A 201 27.03 8.06 15.39
N SER A 202 28.31 8.11 15.76
CA SER A 202 29.08 6.90 16.07
C SER A 202 28.49 6.04 17.20
N PRO A 203 27.85 6.59 18.26
CA PRO A 203 27.19 5.76 19.27
C PRO A 203 26.01 4.95 18.68
N LEU A 204 25.22 5.58 17.80
CA LEU A 204 24.14 4.89 17.09
C LEU A 204 24.71 3.79 16.20
N ALA A 205 25.77 4.10 15.43
CA ALA A 205 26.41 3.12 14.56
C ALA A 205 26.91 1.89 15.33
N ALA A 206 27.49 2.09 16.52
CA ALA A 206 27.92 1.01 17.39
C ALA A 206 26.76 0.13 17.87
N LEU A 207 25.66 0.74 18.32
CA LEU A 207 24.44 0.02 18.74
C LEU A 207 23.84 -0.82 17.59
N LEU A 208 23.77 -0.24 16.38
CA LEU A 208 23.22 -0.94 15.22
C LEU A 208 24.08 -2.11 14.75
N ALA A 209 25.38 -2.08 15.05
CA ALA A 209 26.31 -3.17 14.76
C ALA A 209 26.45 -4.19 15.90
N ASP A 210 25.92 -3.92 17.10
CA ASP A 210 26.09 -4.79 18.26
C ASP A 210 25.41 -6.15 18.03
N PRO A 211 26.15 -7.27 18.09
CA PRO A 211 25.60 -8.61 17.89
C PRO A 211 24.60 -9.04 18.97
N LYS A 212 24.58 -8.39 20.14
CA LYS A 212 23.69 -8.72 21.26
C LYS A 212 22.31 -8.11 21.11
N VAL A 213 22.20 -6.99 20.40
CA VAL A 213 20.94 -6.26 20.21
C VAL A 213 20.37 -6.62 18.85
N ARG A 214 19.25 -7.33 18.79
CA ARG A 214 18.65 -7.73 17.50
C ARG A 214 17.68 -6.67 17.00
N LYS A 215 17.97 -6.14 15.82
CA LYS A 215 17.14 -5.11 15.17
C LYS A 215 15.96 -5.77 14.47
N VAL A 216 14.74 -5.37 14.82
CA VAL A 216 13.51 -5.81 14.19
C VAL A 216 13.08 -4.74 13.21
N ILE A 217 13.04 -5.07 11.93
CA ILE A 217 12.82 -4.11 10.84
C ILE A 217 11.76 -4.69 9.90
N HIS A 218 11.03 -3.85 9.18
CA HIS A 218 10.21 -4.27 8.06
C HIS A 218 10.86 -3.85 6.75
N ASN A 219 11.32 -4.82 5.94
CA ASN A 219 12.06 -4.56 4.69
C ASN A 219 13.46 -3.97 4.89
N ALA A 220 14.29 -4.64 5.69
CA ALA A 220 15.63 -4.21 6.12
C ALA A 220 16.60 -3.83 5.00
N ARG A 221 16.31 -4.25 3.75
CA ARG A 221 17.05 -3.83 2.57
C ARG A 221 17.06 -2.31 2.40
N PHE A 222 15.96 -1.63 2.74
CA PHE A 222 15.86 -0.18 2.61
C PHE A 222 16.74 0.52 3.65
N GLU A 223 16.60 0.17 4.93
CA GLU A 223 17.34 0.74 6.06
C GLU A 223 18.84 0.50 5.88
N ARG A 224 19.25 -0.72 5.49
CA ARG A 224 20.66 -1.02 5.16
C ARG A 224 21.19 -0.13 4.02
N GLY A 225 20.36 0.18 3.03
CA GLY A 225 20.74 1.06 1.93
C GLY A 225 20.91 2.51 2.34
N VAL A 226 20.04 3.02 3.23
CA VAL A 226 20.09 4.39 3.75
C VAL A 226 21.25 4.55 4.72
N LEU A 227 21.30 3.73 5.77
CA LEU A 227 22.28 3.82 6.85
C LEU A 227 23.69 3.39 6.38
N GLY A 228 23.77 2.47 5.40
CA GLY A 228 25.04 2.08 4.80
C GLY A 228 25.75 3.21 4.05
N ARG A 229 25.02 4.19 3.49
CA ARG A 229 25.63 5.40 2.87
C ARG A 229 26.31 6.30 3.90
N LEU A 230 25.92 6.18 5.17
CA LEU A 230 26.54 6.85 6.32
C LEU A 230 27.62 5.99 6.99
N GLY A 231 28.01 4.87 6.39
CA GLY A 231 29.01 3.95 6.93
C GLY A 231 28.51 3.08 8.09
N MET A 232 27.20 3.05 8.35
CA MET A 232 26.62 2.25 9.44
C MET A 232 26.27 0.84 8.96
N THR A 233 26.54 -0.16 9.80
CA THR A 233 26.14 -1.56 9.58
C THR A 233 25.02 -1.90 10.55
N ILE A 234 24.02 -2.66 10.08
CA ILE A 234 22.88 -3.08 10.88
C ILE A 234 22.86 -4.61 10.95
N GLU A 235 23.34 -5.18 12.05
CA GLU A 235 23.28 -6.62 12.32
C GLU A 235 23.28 -6.91 13.82
N PRO A 236 22.58 -7.98 14.29
CA PRO A 236 21.73 -8.89 13.53
C PRO A 236 20.33 -8.32 13.29
N VAL A 237 19.70 -8.73 12.18
CA VAL A 237 18.34 -8.30 11.82
C VAL A 237 17.31 -9.44 11.87
N SER A 238 16.11 -9.14 12.35
CA SER A 238 14.87 -9.89 12.13
C SER A 238 13.96 -9.09 11.18
N ASP A 239 13.86 -9.52 9.92
CA ASP A 239 13.04 -8.83 8.92
C ASP A 239 11.59 -9.37 8.91
N THR A 240 10.65 -8.53 9.34
CA THR A 240 9.22 -8.88 9.41
C THR A 240 8.56 -8.99 8.04
N LEU A 241 9.10 -8.36 6.99
CA LEU A 241 8.62 -8.54 5.61
C LEU A 241 8.88 -9.98 5.15
N GLU A 242 10.09 -10.49 5.37
CA GLU A 242 10.44 -11.86 5.02
C GLU A 242 9.68 -12.87 5.87
N ARG A 243 9.50 -12.61 7.17
CA ARG A 243 8.65 -13.46 8.03
C ARG A 243 7.20 -13.49 7.57
N SER A 244 6.62 -12.35 7.18
CA SER A 244 5.27 -12.28 6.62
C SER A 244 5.16 -13.07 5.30
N ARG A 245 6.18 -12.98 4.43
CA ARG A 245 6.26 -13.75 3.18
C ARG A 245 6.36 -15.25 3.41
N GLN A 246 7.10 -15.67 4.44
CA GLN A 246 7.21 -17.08 4.83
C GLN A 246 5.87 -17.60 5.39
N ALA A 247 5.21 -16.82 6.24
CA ALA A 247 3.96 -17.20 6.89
C ALA A 247 2.77 -17.30 5.92
N HIS A 248 2.68 -16.38 4.96
CA HIS A 248 1.49 -16.23 4.11
C HIS A 248 1.74 -16.49 2.62
N GLY A 249 2.99 -16.78 2.24
CA GLY A 249 3.42 -16.90 0.84
C GLY A 249 3.61 -15.54 0.16
N ARG A 250 4.61 -15.43 -0.72
CA ARG A 250 5.02 -14.15 -1.37
C ARG A 250 3.94 -13.44 -2.19
N LYS A 251 2.87 -14.14 -2.56
CA LYS A 251 1.76 -13.65 -3.38
C LYS A 251 0.46 -13.51 -2.57
N ALA A 252 0.58 -13.40 -1.24
CA ALA A 252 -0.57 -13.17 -0.38
C ALA A 252 -1.36 -11.95 -0.87
N GLU A 253 -2.69 -12.08 -0.83
CA GLU A 253 -3.60 -10.99 -1.20
C GLU A 253 -3.35 -9.75 -0.34
N GLY A 254 -3.37 -8.57 -0.97
CA GLY A 254 -2.98 -7.30 -0.34
C GLY A 254 -1.47 -7.11 -0.14
N GLY A 255 -0.64 -8.12 -0.40
CA GLY A 255 0.82 -8.05 -0.28
C GLY A 255 1.33 -8.17 1.16
N HIS A 256 2.47 -7.53 1.43
CA HIS A 256 3.20 -7.66 2.71
C HIS A 256 3.75 -6.33 3.22
N SER A 257 3.16 -5.18 2.85
CA SER A 257 3.54 -3.91 3.50
C SER A 257 3.36 -3.99 5.01
N LEU A 258 4.08 -3.17 5.79
CA LEU A 258 4.00 -3.17 7.26
C LEU A 258 2.54 -3.07 7.72
N ARG A 259 1.78 -2.12 7.15
CA ARG A 259 0.34 -1.99 7.37
C ARG A 259 -0.42 -3.30 7.16
N VAL A 260 -0.25 -3.94 6.01
CA VAL A 260 -0.99 -5.17 5.68
C VAL A 260 -0.57 -6.32 6.60
N ALA A 261 0.71 -6.39 6.97
CA ALA A 261 1.19 -7.38 7.93
C ALA A 261 0.60 -7.14 9.34
N CYS A 262 0.57 -5.90 9.82
CA CYS A 262 -0.06 -5.54 11.10
C CYS A 262 -1.57 -5.79 11.09
N GLU A 263 -2.27 -5.42 10.03
CA GLU A 263 -3.72 -5.64 9.90
C GLU A 263 -4.03 -7.14 9.91
N ARG A 264 -3.27 -7.94 9.14
CA ARG A 264 -3.46 -9.39 9.04
C ARG A 264 -3.09 -10.14 10.32
N SER A 265 -1.96 -9.80 10.95
CA SER A 265 -1.41 -10.57 12.07
C SER A 265 -1.82 -10.05 13.43
N LEU A 266 -2.15 -8.76 13.55
CA LEU A 266 -2.47 -8.09 14.82
C LEU A 266 -3.88 -7.48 14.84
N GLY A 267 -4.59 -7.43 13.71
CA GLY A 267 -5.85 -6.68 13.59
C GLY A 267 -5.65 -5.17 13.74
N LEU A 268 -4.42 -4.67 13.59
CA LEU A 268 -4.05 -3.28 13.85
C LEU A 268 -3.98 -2.50 12.53
N PHE A 269 -4.79 -1.45 12.43
CA PHE A 269 -4.83 -0.57 11.26
C PHE A 269 -3.82 0.57 11.40
N LEU A 270 -2.82 0.61 10.51
CA LEU A 270 -1.87 1.72 10.41
C LEU A 270 -2.39 2.79 9.44
N ASP A 271 -2.35 4.05 9.88
CA ASP A 271 -2.62 5.20 9.03
C ASP A 271 -1.44 5.47 8.07
N LYS A 272 -1.73 5.97 6.87
CA LYS A 272 -0.74 6.27 5.82
C LYS A 272 -0.36 7.74 5.75
N GLY A 273 -0.94 8.61 6.58
CA GLY A 273 -0.87 10.06 6.41
C GLY A 273 0.55 10.62 6.30
N PRO A 274 1.40 10.49 7.34
CA PRO A 274 2.70 11.15 7.36
C PRO A 274 3.83 10.50 6.56
N GLN A 275 3.62 9.33 5.94
CA GLN A 275 4.69 8.59 5.22
C GLN A 275 5.37 9.43 4.11
N THR A 276 4.64 10.38 3.51
CA THR A 276 5.16 11.26 2.44
C THR A 276 5.37 12.71 2.89
N SER A 277 5.43 12.95 4.20
CA SER A 277 5.62 14.26 4.81
C SER A 277 7.04 14.81 4.57
N ASP A 278 7.24 16.12 4.76
CA ASP A 278 8.60 16.70 4.83
C ASP A 278 9.24 16.34 6.17
N TRP A 279 10.07 15.29 6.17
CA TRP A 279 10.77 14.80 7.35
C TRP A 279 11.99 15.65 7.74
N ARG A 280 12.38 16.63 6.92
CA ARG A 280 13.40 17.63 7.30
C ARG A 280 12.82 18.77 8.12
N GLN A 281 11.50 18.93 8.12
CA GLN A 281 10.84 19.99 8.87
C GLN A 281 11.17 19.87 10.36
N ARG A 282 11.49 21.01 10.99
CA ARG A 282 11.60 21.14 12.44
C ARG A 282 10.80 22.37 12.92
N PRO A 283 10.05 22.26 14.03
CA PRO A 283 9.76 21.02 14.77
C PRO A 283 8.88 20.06 13.95
N LEU A 284 8.99 18.76 14.23
CA LEU A 284 8.06 17.77 13.67
C LEU A 284 6.64 18.02 14.22
N SER A 285 5.63 17.76 13.39
CA SER A 285 4.23 17.85 13.82
C SER A 285 3.84 16.72 14.78
N PRO A 286 2.81 16.90 15.62
CA PRO A 286 2.31 15.81 16.48
C PRO A 286 1.93 14.53 15.72
N ALA A 287 1.44 14.67 14.48
CA ALA A 287 1.13 13.53 13.62
C ALA A 287 2.38 12.78 13.17
N GLN A 288 3.46 13.49 12.80
CA GLN A 288 4.75 12.88 12.47
C GLN A 288 5.36 12.15 13.67
N TRP A 289 5.27 12.74 14.87
CA TRP A 289 5.71 12.11 16.11
C TRP A 289 4.96 10.80 16.41
N ALA A 290 3.63 10.82 16.25
CA ALA A 290 2.80 9.64 16.49
C ALA A 290 3.07 8.54 15.45
N TYR A 291 3.14 8.91 14.18
CA TYR A 291 3.41 7.98 13.08
C TYR A 291 4.79 7.33 13.19
N ALA A 292 5.84 8.14 13.31
CA ALA A 292 7.23 7.66 13.35
C ALA A 292 7.44 6.67 14.51
N ALA A 293 6.90 7.00 15.69
CA ALA A 293 6.99 6.11 16.82
C ALA A 293 6.23 4.79 16.59
N LEU A 294 5.03 4.86 16.01
CA LEU A 294 4.21 3.68 15.79
C LEU A 294 4.89 2.69 14.85
N ASP A 295 5.53 3.16 13.78
CA ASP A 295 6.21 2.31 12.79
C ASP A 295 7.33 1.47 13.42
N ALA A 296 8.09 2.00 14.39
CA ALA A 296 9.06 1.22 15.15
C ALA A 296 8.40 0.33 16.23
N GLU A 297 7.39 0.84 16.92
CA GLU A 297 6.73 0.15 18.05
C GLU A 297 6.00 -1.14 17.64
N VAL A 298 5.34 -1.14 16.47
CA VAL A 298 4.56 -2.31 16.01
C VAL A 298 5.42 -3.47 15.53
N LEU A 299 6.70 -3.25 15.24
CA LEU A 299 7.62 -4.28 14.77
C LEU A 299 7.81 -5.39 15.81
N LEU A 300 7.85 -5.02 17.10
CA LEU A 300 8.03 -5.97 18.20
C LEU A 300 6.84 -6.95 18.33
N PRO A 301 5.57 -6.50 18.49
CA PRO A 301 4.44 -7.42 18.51
C PRO A 301 4.21 -8.12 17.17
N LEU A 302 4.50 -7.47 16.03
CA LEU A 302 4.41 -8.12 14.73
C LEU A 302 5.39 -9.30 14.61
N LEU A 303 6.63 -9.11 15.06
CA LEU A 303 7.63 -10.17 15.10
C LEU A 303 7.16 -11.36 15.94
N ALA A 304 6.55 -11.09 17.10
CA ALA A 304 6.03 -12.11 18.00
C ALA A 304 4.83 -12.88 17.41
N ALA A 305 3.97 -12.20 16.65
CA ALA A 305 2.81 -12.81 15.98
C ALA A 305 3.19 -13.62 14.73
N LEU A 306 4.32 -13.32 14.11
CA LEU A 306 4.81 -14.04 12.92
C LEU A 306 5.62 -15.27 13.33
N PRO A 307 5.47 -16.40 12.62
CA PRO A 307 6.21 -17.62 12.94
C PRO A 307 7.72 -17.38 12.86
N SER A 308 8.45 -18.03 13.75
CA SER A 308 9.92 -18.11 13.65
C SER A 308 10.31 -18.85 12.37
N PRO A 309 11.46 -18.51 11.76
CA PRO A 309 11.97 -19.27 10.63
C PRO A 309 12.03 -20.74 11.02
N GLN A 310 11.35 -21.60 10.27
CA GLN A 310 11.62 -23.03 10.35
C GLN A 310 13.06 -23.19 9.87
N LEU A 311 13.98 -23.58 10.76
CA LEU A 311 15.23 -24.18 10.32
C LEU A 311 14.83 -25.37 9.46
N GLY A 312 14.97 -25.24 8.15
CA GLY A 312 14.75 -26.35 7.24
C GLY A 312 15.67 -27.47 7.68
N LEU A 313 15.08 -28.55 8.21
CA LEU A 313 15.64 -29.88 8.11
C LEU A 313 15.68 -30.19 6.61
N PHE A 314 16.78 -29.80 5.97
CA PHE A 314 17.20 -30.42 4.73
C PHE A 314 17.89 -31.72 5.14
N ASP A 315 17.12 -32.81 5.22
CA ASP A 315 17.63 -34.17 4.99
C ASP A 315 17.61 -34.46 3.49
#